data_AF-A0A8J7XLH0-F1
#
_entry.id   AF-A0A8J7XLH0-F1
#
_cell.length_a   1.000
_cell.length_b   1.000
_cell.length_c   1.000
_cell.angle_alpha   90.00
_cell.angle_beta   90.00
_cell.angle_gamma   90.00
#
_symmetry.space_group_name_H-M   'P 1'
#
loop_
_entity.id
_entity.type
_entity.pdbx_description
1 polymer ?
#
loop_
_entity_poly.entity_id
_entity_poly.type
_entity_poly.pdbx_seq_one_letter_code
_entity_poly.pdbx_strand_id
1 'polypeptide(L)'
;MVTDSSLIVGEAIKPEVDILFRGEKVEDVHLLEVKIINNGNEHVKEEDYKKPITFEFNSDTEIMDMSAEKRSSNSIQISFNLQAQNIVEITPNLLNKKDWFIAKFLLNKYRDFDLSLHAIDIGEIKEYKPPIPIFEILFYSVTITAICIVIWFVLMGRASLYFGPFVPIVFVFMAIGLALITVRDIIKLFVAYK
;
A
#
# COMPACT_ATOMS: atom_id res chain seq x y z
N MET A 1 -12.50 0.70 -55.28
CA MET A 1 -13.09 1.72 -54.39
C MET A 1 -14.49 1.26 -54.02
N VAL A 2 -14.58 0.52 -52.92
CA VAL A 2 -15.76 0.04 -52.15
C VAL A 2 -15.18 -0.23 -50.76
N THR A 3 -15.34 0.68 -49.80
CA THR A 3 -16.38 0.71 -48.75
C THR A 3 -15.94 -0.05 -47.49
N ASP A 4 -16.00 0.65 -46.36
CA ASP A 4 -15.87 0.15 -45.00
C ASP A 4 -16.37 -1.28 -44.84
N SER A 5 -15.54 -2.11 -44.21
CA SER A 5 -15.98 -3.35 -43.58
C SER A 5 -15.57 -3.30 -42.12
N SER A 6 -16.48 -2.80 -41.31
CA SER A 6 -16.47 -2.97 -39.86
C SER A 6 -16.61 -4.46 -39.52
N LEU A 7 -15.73 -4.96 -38.66
CA LEU A 7 -15.86 -6.29 -38.06
C LEU A 7 -16.12 -6.10 -36.57
N ILE A 8 -17.34 -6.47 -36.18
CA ILE A 8 -17.82 -6.51 -34.80
C ILE A 8 -17.40 -7.86 -34.20
N VAL A 9 -16.73 -7.82 -33.05
CA VAL A 9 -16.59 -8.92 -32.08
C VAL A 9 -16.65 -8.20 -30.71
N GLY A 10 -17.63 -8.38 -29.82
CA GLY A 10 -18.41 -9.56 -29.50
C GLY A 10 -17.68 -10.33 -28.40
N GLU A 11 -18.20 -10.26 -27.16
CA GLU A 11 -17.68 -10.90 -25.94
C GLU A 11 -16.57 -10.17 -25.18
N ALA A 12 -16.78 -10.08 -23.86
CA ALA A 12 -15.79 -9.67 -22.89
C ALA A 12 -14.58 -10.60 -23.04
N ILE A 13 -13.51 -10.09 -23.65
CA ILE A 13 -12.19 -10.72 -23.60
C ILE A 13 -11.83 -10.76 -22.11
N LYS A 14 -12.08 -11.90 -21.45
CA LYS A 14 -11.41 -12.20 -20.19
C LYS A 14 -9.92 -12.03 -20.49
N PRO A 15 -9.17 -11.21 -19.75
CA PRO A 15 -7.74 -11.20 -19.91
C PRO A 15 -7.24 -12.62 -19.58
N GLU A 16 -6.84 -13.38 -20.61
CA GLU A 16 -6.10 -14.64 -20.49
C GLU A 16 -4.65 -14.31 -20.06
N VAL A 17 -4.50 -13.59 -18.96
CA VAL A 17 -3.21 -13.33 -18.36
C VAL A 17 -2.96 -14.44 -17.36
N ASP A 18 -2.15 -15.41 -17.78
CA ASP A 18 -1.65 -16.45 -16.89
C ASP A 18 -0.48 -15.89 -16.09
N ILE A 19 -0.62 -15.88 -14.77
CA ILE A 19 0.50 -15.60 -13.87
C ILE A 19 1.23 -16.92 -13.65
N LEU A 20 2.52 -16.94 -13.94
CA LEU A 20 3.38 -18.09 -13.70
C LEU A 20 4.33 -17.78 -12.54
N PHE A 21 4.39 -18.68 -11.56
CA PHE A 21 5.38 -18.64 -10.49
C PHE A 21 6.21 -19.92 -10.55
N ARG A 22 7.52 -19.78 -10.73
CA ARG A 22 8.46 -20.91 -10.89
C ARG A 22 8.03 -21.93 -11.97
N GLY A 23 7.31 -21.46 -13.00
CA GLY A 23 6.82 -22.28 -14.11
C GLY A 23 5.43 -22.89 -13.90
N GLU A 24 4.81 -22.68 -12.73
CA GLU A 24 3.46 -23.17 -12.42
C GLU A 24 2.44 -22.04 -12.53
N LYS A 25 1.27 -22.36 -13.07
CA LYS A 25 0.17 -21.40 -13.23
C LYS A 25 -0.49 -21.14 -11.88
N VAL A 26 -0.61 -19.87 -11.54
CA VAL A 26 -1.25 -19.38 -10.33
C VAL A 26 -2.36 -18.42 -10.69
N GLU A 27 -3.48 -18.49 -9.95
CA GLU A 27 -4.71 -17.79 -10.31
C GLU A 27 -4.95 -16.55 -9.46
N ASP A 28 -4.56 -16.59 -8.18
CA ASP A 28 -4.98 -15.59 -7.21
C ASP A 28 -3.86 -15.27 -6.21
N VAL A 29 -2.85 -14.55 -6.71
CA VAL A 29 -1.62 -14.25 -5.99
C VAL A 29 -1.80 -13.00 -5.13
N HIS A 30 -1.57 -13.16 -3.84
CA HIS A 30 -1.61 -12.11 -2.84
C HIS A 30 -0.26 -11.95 -2.15
N LEU A 31 0.15 -10.70 -1.90
CA LEU A 31 1.29 -10.39 -1.05
C LEU A 31 0.76 -9.90 0.30
N LEU A 32 0.98 -10.69 1.34
CA LEU A 32 0.69 -10.30 2.72
C LEU A 32 1.96 -9.80 3.40
N GLU A 33 1.94 -8.56 3.87
CA GLU A 33 3.00 -7.99 4.70
C GLU A 33 2.52 -7.88 6.16
N VAL A 34 3.17 -8.61 7.07
CA VAL A 34 2.89 -8.53 8.51
C VAL A 34 4.05 -7.84 9.19
N LYS A 35 3.76 -6.73 9.88
CA LYS A 35 4.73 -6.04 10.72
C LYS A 35 4.67 -6.56 12.14
N ILE A 36 5.73 -7.23 12.58
CA ILE A 36 5.90 -7.67 13.97
C ILE A 36 6.72 -6.60 14.69
N ILE A 37 6.28 -6.17 15.88
CA ILE A 37 6.98 -5.18 16.71
C ILE A 37 7.02 -5.65 18.17
N ASN A 38 8.18 -5.56 18.79
CA ASN A 38 8.31 -5.72 20.23
C ASN A 38 7.98 -4.39 20.93
N ASN A 39 6.71 -4.25 21.35
CA ASN A 39 6.23 -3.12 22.16
C ASN A 39 6.50 -3.28 23.67
N GLY A 40 7.07 -4.42 24.09
CA GLY A 40 7.43 -4.70 25.47
C GLY A 40 8.59 -3.84 25.97
N ASN A 41 8.86 -3.97 27.26
CA ASN A 41 10.01 -3.31 27.90
C ASN A 41 11.26 -4.19 27.94
N GLU A 42 11.12 -5.48 27.65
CA GLU A 42 12.18 -6.48 27.71
C GLU A 42 12.58 -6.94 26.31
N HIS A 43 13.80 -7.43 26.20
CA HIS A 43 14.30 -8.06 25.00
C HIS A 43 13.76 -9.48 24.93
N VAL A 44 13.32 -9.93 23.75
CA VAL A 44 12.84 -11.29 23.55
C VAL A 44 13.87 -12.04 22.73
N LYS A 45 14.53 -13.02 23.32
CA LYS A 45 15.48 -13.90 22.64
C LYS A 45 14.78 -15.15 22.14
N GLU A 46 15.45 -15.89 21.27
CA GLU A 46 15.00 -17.19 20.78
C GLU A 46 14.59 -18.15 21.92
N GLU A 47 15.38 -18.18 23.01
CA GLU A 47 15.14 -19.02 24.20
C GLU A 47 13.90 -18.63 25.00
N ASP A 48 13.41 -17.39 24.84
CA ASP A 48 12.23 -16.89 25.55
C ASP A 48 10.92 -17.34 24.88
N TYR A 49 10.97 -17.80 23.63
CA TYR A 49 9.82 -18.32 22.91
C TYR A 49 9.46 -19.72 23.40
N LYS A 50 8.46 -19.80 24.29
CA LYS A 50 7.83 -21.08 24.66
C LYS A 50 7.17 -21.78 23.47
N LYS A 51 6.72 -21.00 22.47
CA LYS A 51 6.18 -21.44 21.18
C LYS A 51 6.58 -20.45 20.09
N PRO A 52 6.87 -20.91 18.86
CA PRO A 52 7.15 -20.02 17.74
C PRO A 52 5.92 -19.19 17.36
N ILE A 53 6.14 -18.06 16.69
CA ILE A 53 5.05 -17.24 16.16
C ILE A 53 4.44 -17.99 14.98
N THR A 54 3.24 -18.50 15.14
CA THR A 54 2.60 -19.33 14.10
C THR A 54 1.56 -18.51 13.35
N PHE A 55 1.67 -18.50 12.02
CA PHE A 55 0.69 -17.96 11.10
C PHE A 55 -0.04 -19.14 10.44
N GLU A 56 -1.33 -19.27 10.72
CA GLU A 56 -2.20 -20.25 10.08
C GLU A 56 -3.19 -19.51 9.16
N PHE A 57 -3.18 -19.89 7.89
CA PHE A 57 -4.10 -19.40 6.85
C PHE A 57 -5.22 -20.41 6.58
N ASN A 58 -6.26 -19.98 5.87
CA ASN A 58 -7.34 -20.86 5.43
C ASN A 58 -6.80 -22.10 4.70
N SER A 59 -7.50 -23.24 4.83
CA SER A 59 -7.05 -24.53 4.28
C SER A 59 -6.79 -24.53 2.78
N ASP A 60 -7.51 -23.69 2.04
CA ASP A 60 -7.38 -23.53 0.58
C ASP A 60 -6.22 -22.61 0.17
N THR A 61 -5.62 -21.88 1.13
CA THR A 61 -4.50 -20.97 0.89
C THR A 61 -3.20 -21.75 0.82
N GLU A 62 -2.37 -21.41 -0.17
CA GLU A 62 -1.05 -21.99 -0.34
C GLU A 62 0.01 -20.90 -0.17
N ILE A 63 0.97 -21.15 0.73
CA ILE A 63 2.15 -20.29 0.92
C ILE A 63 3.18 -20.64 -0.14
N MET A 64 3.31 -19.79 -1.16
CA MET A 64 4.21 -19.98 -2.29
C MET A 64 5.65 -19.55 -1.98
N ASP A 65 5.80 -18.47 -1.22
CA ASP A 65 7.10 -17.94 -0.82
C ASP A 65 6.99 -17.17 0.50
N MET A 66 8.11 -17.06 1.21
CA MET A 66 8.19 -16.37 2.48
C MET A 66 9.54 -15.68 2.64
N SER A 67 9.51 -14.44 3.10
CA SER A 67 10.73 -13.67 3.35
C SER A 67 10.55 -12.69 4.50
N ALA A 68 11.66 -12.31 5.12
CA ALA A 68 11.68 -11.20 6.06
C ALA A 68 12.46 -10.04 5.45
N GLU A 69 11.75 -8.96 5.15
CA GLU A 69 12.33 -7.72 4.65
C GLU A 69 12.15 -6.60 5.68
N LYS A 70 12.93 -5.51 5.52
CA LYS A 70 12.83 -4.28 6.33
C LYS A 70 12.83 -4.55 7.84
N ARG A 71 14.02 -4.48 8.44
CA ARG A 71 14.23 -4.68 9.87
C ARG A 71 14.70 -3.38 10.50
N SER A 72 14.32 -3.13 11.76
CA SER A 72 14.86 -2.00 12.53
C SER A 72 16.37 -2.11 12.73
N SER A 73 16.90 -3.34 12.77
CA SER A 73 18.31 -3.65 12.93
C SER A 73 18.73 -4.85 12.08
N ASN A 74 19.97 -4.81 11.57
CA ASN A 74 20.57 -5.92 10.84
C ASN A 74 20.88 -7.15 11.72
N SER A 75 20.81 -7.00 13.05
CA SER A 75 21.03 -8.10 14.00
C SER A 75 19.87 -9.09 14.07
N ILE A 76 18.69 -8.71 13.58
CA ILE A 76 17.49 -9.55 13.60
C ILE A 76 17.61 -10.57 12.46
N GLN A 77 17.78 -11.83 12.83
CA GLN A 77 17.71 -12.99 11.95
C GLN A 77 16.39 -13.71 12.21
N ILE A 78 15.70 -14.08 11.14
CA ILE A 78 14.37 -14.67 11.22
C ILE A 78 14.42 -16.00 10.49
N SER A 79 14.09 -17.05 11.21
CA SER A 79 13.92 -18.39 10.68
C SER A 79 12.46 -18.62 10.37
N PHE A 80 12.18 -19.14 9.18
CA PHE A 80 10.85 -19.56 8.77
C PHE A 80 10.82 -21.07 8.66
N ASN A 81 9.75 -21.70 9.14
CA ASN A 81 9.54 -23.12 9.03
C ASN A 81 8.12 -23.40 8.54
N LEU A 82 8.00 -24.01 7.36
CA LEU A 82 6.72 -24.40 6.78
C LEU A 82 6.28 -25.74 7.38
N GLN A 83 5.28 -25.70 8.26
CA GLN A 83 4.75 -26.91 8.91
C GLN A 83 3.73 -27.62 8.01
N ALA A 84 2.93 -26.84 7.28
CA ALA A 84 1.96 -27.31 6.30
C ALA A 84 1.81 -26.27 5.17
N GLN A 85 1.09 -26.59 4.10
CA GLN A 85 0.89 -25.69 2.95
C GLN A 85 0.33 -24.29 3.33
N ASN A 86 -0.39 -24.22 4.45
CA ASN A 86 -1.07 -23.04 4.96
C ASN A 86 -0.60 -22.62 6.37
N ILE A 87 0.44 -23.27 6.92
CA ILE A 87 0.93 -23.00 8.28
C ILE A 87 2.42 -22.75 8.26
N VAL A 88 2.82 -21.57 8.73
CA VAL A 88 4.23 -21.16 8.85
C VAL A 88 4.54 -20.71 10.26
N GLU A 89 5.64 -21.24 10.78
CA GLU A 89 6.22 -20.84 12.05
C GLU A 89 7.38 -19.87 11.81
N ILE A 90 7.43 -18.82 12.61
CA ILE A 90 8.46 -17.79 12.57
C ILE A 90 9.13 -17.69 13.93
N THR A 91 10.46 -17.75 13.91
CA THR A 91 11.29 -17.60 15.10
C THR A 91 12.38 -16.57 14.83
N PRO A 92 12.25 -15.35 15.38
CA PRO A 92 13.35 -14.38 15.37
C PRO A 92 14.39 -14.74 16.45
N ASN A 93 15.67 -14.54 16.15
CA ASN A 93 16.77 -14.82 17.08
C ASN A 93 16.77 -13.88 18.31
N LEU A 94 16.47 -12.60 18.08
CA LEU A 94 16.47 -11.54 19.06
C LEU A 94 15.60 -10.39 18.58
N LEU A 95 14.65 -9.99 19.42
CA LEU A 95 13.82 -8.81 19.26
C LEU A 95 14.05 -7.87 20.44
N ASN A 96 14.84 -6.81 20.25
CA ASN A 96 15.02 -5.80 21.29
C ASN A 96 13.77 -4.94 21.44
N LYS A 97 13.70 -4.16 22.52
CA LYS A 97 12.65 -3.17 22.72
C LYS A 97 12.53 -2.23 21.50
N LYS A 98 11.30 -2.08 20.98
CA LYS A 98 10.93 -1.31 19.77
C LYS A 98 11.50 -1.86 18.46
N ASP A 99 12.19 -2.99 18.48
CA ASP A 99 12.56 -3.63 17.23
C ASP A 99 11.32 -4.12 16.50
N TRP A 100 11.42 -4.06 15.17
CA TRP A 100 10.37 -4.52 14.29
C TRP A 100 10.96 -5.14 13.04
N PHE A 101 10.19 -6.02 12.42
CA PHE A 101 10.48 -6.56 11.10
C PHE A 101 9.17 -6.75 10.32
N ILE A 102 9.29 -6.87 8.99
CA ILE A 102 8.16 -7.20 8.13
C ILE A 102 8.35 -8.61 7.58
N ALA A 103 7.46 -9.52 7.97
CA ALA A 103 7.32 -10.82 7.34
C ALA A 103 6.44 -10.67 6.09
N LYS A 104 6.91 -11.21 4.97
CA LYS A 104 6.20 -11.22 3.69
C LYS A 104 5.83 -12.64 3.34
N PHE A 105 4.57 -12.83 2.96
CA PHE A 105 4.07 -14.10 2.48
C PHE A 105 3.48 -13.89 1.09
N LEU A 106 3.96 -14.66 0.13
CA LEU A 106 3.34 -14.77 -1.18
C LEU A 106 2.35 -15.92 -1.11
N LEU A 107 1.07 -15.61 -1.25
CA LEU A 107 -0.04 -16.55 -1.03
C LEU A 107 -0.81 -16.77 -2.34
N ASN A 108 -1.29 -17.99 -2.57
CA ASN A 108 -2.23 -18.32 -3.64
C ASN A 108 -3.61 -18.63 -3.03
N LYS A 109 -4.69 -18.24 -3.72
CA LYS A 109 -6.09 -18.52 -3.31
C LYS A 109 -6.46 -17.98 -1.92
N TYR A 110 -5.86 -16.86 -1.56
CA TYR A 110 -6.12 -16.19 -0.28
C TYR A 110 -7.43 -15.40 -0.35
N ARG A 111 -8.44 -15.79 0.45
CA ARG A 111 -9.78 -15.19 0.40
C ARG A 111 -10.11 -14.20 1.51
N ASP A 112 -9.54 -14.37 2.70
CA ASP A 112 -9.85 -13.50 3.84
C ASP A 112 -8.80 -13.60 4.95
N PHE A 113 -8.76 -12.56 5.80
CA PHE A 113 -7.87 -12.42 6.96
C PHE A 113 -8.33 -13.26 8.15
N ASP A 114 -8.55 -14.57 7.95
CA ASP A 114 -8.60 -15.50 9.09
C ASP A 114 -7.16 -15.92 9.41
N LEU A 115 -6.44 -14.99 10.02
CA LEU A 115 -5.08 -15.24 10.49
C LEU A 115 -5.13 -15.63 11.96
N SER A 116 -5.03 -16.93 12.23
CA SER A 116 -4.87 -17.43 13.59
C SER A 116 -3.41 -17.31 14.01
N LEU A 117 -3.11 -16.23 14.74
CA LEU A 117 -1.78 -16.00 15.29
C LEU A 117 -1.65 -16.67 16.66
N HIS A 118 -0.96 -17.81 16.71
CA HIS A 118 -0.70 -18.51 17.96
C HIS A 118 0.70 -18.15 18.47
N ALA A 119 0.78 -17.25 19.43
CA ALA A 119 1.95 -17.08 20.30
C ALA A 119 1.50 -16.61 21.69
N ILE A 120 2.26 -17.00 22.70
CA ILE A 120 1.83 -17.00 24.11
C ILE A 120 1.61 -15.59 24.69
N ASP A 121 1.99 -14.52 23.99
CA ASP A 121 1.91 -13.16 24.53
C ASP A 121 1.82 -12.06 23.45
N ILE A 122 1.10 -12.31 22.36
CA ILE A 122 0.99 -11.30 21.30
C ILE A 122 -0.04 -10.25 21.73
N GLY A 123 0.40 -9.00 21.75
CA GLY A 123 -0.49 -7.85 21.89
C GLY A 123 -1.47 -7.74 20.70
N GLU A 124 -2.38 -6.78 20.82
CA GLU A 124 -3.44 -6.46 19.87
C GLU A 124 -2.99 -6.52 18.39
N ILE A 125 -3.65 -7.34 17.57
CA ILE A 125 -3.47 -7.37 16.11
C ILE A 125 -4.17 -6.16 15.53
N LYS A 126 -3.43 -5.32 14.81
CA LYS A 126 -3.98 -4.14 14.13
C LYS A 126 -3.68 -4.22 12.65
N GLU A 127 -4.69 -3.91 11.84
CA GLU A 127 -4.51 -3.66 10.42
C GLU A 127 -3.55 -2.49 10.23
N TYR A 128 -2.39 -2.73 9.63
CA TYR A 128 -1.43 -1.68 9.34
C TYR A 128 -1.79 -1.00 8.02
N LYS A 129 -2.47 0.13 8.11
CA LYS A 129 -2.64 1.02 6.97
C LYS A 129 -1.37 1.86 6.82
N PRO A 130 -0.65 1.80 5.68
CA PRO A 130 0.54 2.60 5.50
C PRO A 130 0.19 4.09 5.67
N PRO A 131 1.03 4.88 6.37
CA PRO A 131 0.79 6.30 6.52
C PRO A 131 0.75 6.93 5.13
N ILE A 132 -0.36 7.58 4.79
CA ILE A 132 -0.46 8.35 3.55
C ILE A 132 0.62 9.43 3.61
N PRO A 133 1.39 9.64 2.53
CA PRO A 133 2.41 10.67 2.51
C PRO A 133 1.78 12.07 2.36
N ILE A 134 1.06 12.53 3.38
CA ILE A 134 0.30 13.79 3.37
C ILE A 134 1.21 14.97 3.06
N PHE A 135 2.44 14.98 3.57
CA PHE A 135 3.41 16.04 3.31
C PHE A 135 3.81 16.12 1.82
N GLU A 136 3.97 14.98 1.14
CA GLU A 136 4.31 14.95 -0.28
C GLU A 136 3.14 15.46 -1.12
N ILE A 137 1.92 15.00 -0.82
CA ILE A 137 0.69 15.47 -1.49
C ILE A 137 0.53 16.99 -1.31
N LEU A 138 0.75 17.50 -0.09
CA LEU A 138 0.66 18.92 0.20
C LEU A 138 1.77 19.73 -0.49
N PHE A 139 2.98 19.19 -0.58
CA PHE A 139 4.08 19.81 -1.30
C PHE A 139 3.80 19.89 -2.81
N TYR A 140 3.28 18.82 -3.41
CA TYR A 140 2.86 18.82 -4.81
C TYR A 140 1.72 19.81 -5.08
N SER A 141 0.75 19.92 -4.17
CA SER A 141 -0.36 20.86 -4.37
C SER A 141 0.08 22.32 -4.30
N VAL A 142 0.98 22.66 -3.36
CA VAL A 142 1.56 24.01 -3.23
C VAL A 142 2.41 24.36 -4.45
N THR A 143 3.25 23.42 -4.92
CA THR A 143 4.10 23.66 -6.11
C THR A 143 3.28 23.86 -7.38
N ILE A 144 2.25 23.03 -7.62
CA ILE A 144 1.31 23.20 -8.74
C ILE A 144 0.63 24.57 -8.66
N THR A 145 0.17 24.97 -7.47
CA THR A 145 -0.50 26.27 -7.27
C THR A 145 0.45 27.44 -7.58
N ALA A 146 1.70 27.38 -7.11
CA ALA A 146 2.71 28.39 -7.40
C ALA A 146 3.01 28.49 -8.90
N ILE A 147 3.14 27.35 -9.60
CA ILE A 147 3.34 27.31 -11.05
C ILE A 147 2.15 27.96 -11.78
N CYS A 148 0.91 27.62 -11.38
CA CYS A 148 -0.30 28.23 -11.94
C CYS A 148 -0.32 29.76 -11.75
N ILE A 149 0.10 30.26 -10.59
CA ILE A 149 0.20 31.71 -10.32
C ILE A 149 1.24 32.36 -11.23
N VAL A 150 2.42 31.75 -11.40
CA VAL A 150 3.48 32.27 -12.29
C VAL A 150 3.01 32.28 -13.74
N ILE A 151 2.43 31.18 -14.23
CA ILE A 151 1.87 31.10 -15.58
C ILE A 151 0.80 32.18 -15.77
N TRP A 152 -0.10 32.34 -14.79
CA TRP A 152 -1.12 33.38 -14.82
C TRP A 152 -0.52 34.77 -14.93
N PHE A 153 0.50 35.09 -14.12
CA PHE A 153 1.16 36.39 -14.14
C PHE A 153 1.84 36.68 -15.49
N VAL A 154 2.51 35.67 -16.07
CA VAL A 154 3.15 35.78 -17.40
C VAL A 154 2.12 36.01 -18.51
N LEU A 155 0.99 35.30 -18.46
CA LEU A 155 -0.09 35.47 -19.45
C LEU A 155 -0.83 36.80 -19.27
N MET A 156 -1.11 37.21 -18.03
CA MET A 156 -1.81 38.45 -17.71
C MET A 156 -0.98 39.70 -17.96
N GLY A 157 0.33 39.66 -17.72
CA GLY A 157 1.22 40.77 -18.08
C GLY A 157 1.16 41.11 -19.57
N ARG A 158 0.76 40.16 -20.41
CA ARG A 158 0.50 40.36 -21.85
C ARG A 158 -0.96 40.69 -22.17
N ALA A 159 -1.92 40.13 -21.42
CA ALA A 159 -3.35 40.26 -21.71
C ALA A 159 -4.02 41.50 -21.10
N SER A 160 -3.48 42.07 -20.02
CA SER A 160 -4.03 43.27 -19.35
C SER A 160 -4.02 44.52 -20.24
N LEU A 161 -3.20 44.52 -21.30
CA LEU A 161 -3.22 45.54 -22.34
C LEU A 161 -4.49 45.47 -23.23
N TYR A 162 -5.17 44.33 -23.30
CA TYR A 162 -6.20 44.06 -24.30
C TYR A 162 -7.62 43.84 -23.74
N PHE A 163 -7.79 43.32 -22.52
CA PHE A 163 -9.10 42.77 -22.08
C PHE A 163 -9.72 43.40 -20.82
N GLY A 164 -9.09 44.43 -20.22
CA GLY A 164 -9.65 45.12 -19.05
C GLY A 164 -9.73 44.29 -17.75
N PRO A 165 -10.31 44.83 -16.67
CA PRO A 165 -10.18 44.29 -15.30
C PRO A 165 -11.06 43.07 -14.99
N PHE A 166 -11.89 42.60 -15.92
CA PHE A 166 -12.82 41.50 -15.67
C PHE A 166 -12.19 40.11 -15.76
N VAL A 167 -11.17 39.93 -16.61
CA VAL A 167 -10.49 38.64 -16.77
C VAL A 167 -9.80 38.17 -15.47
N PRO A 168 -9.09 39.04 -14.70
CA PRO A 168 -8.49 38.66 -13.42
C PRO A 168 -9.46 38.06 -12.41
N ILE A 169 -10.70 38.57 -12.35
CA ILE A 169 -11.70 38.17 -11.36
C ILE A 169 -12.12 36.71 -11.58
N VAL A 170 -12.40 36.31 -12.83
CA VAL A 170 -12.80 34.94 -13.16
C VAL A 170 -11.71 33.93 -12.78
N PHE A 171 -10.44 34.26 -13.00
CA PHE A 171 -9.32 33.40 -12.64
C PHE A 171 -9.13 33.27 -11.13
N VAL A 172 -9.36 34.33 -10.35
CA VAL A 172 -9.33 34.26 -8.88
C VAL A 172 -10.40 33.29 -8.37
N PHE A 173 -11.63 33.38 -8.89
CA PHE A 173 -12.70 32.45 -8.52
C PHE A 173 -12.39 31.01 -8.93
N MET A 174 -11.78 30.80 -10.10
CA MET A 174 -11.34 29.47 -10.54
C MET A 174 -10.25 28.88 -9.62
N ALA A 175 -9.28 29.70 -9.20
CA ALA A 175 -8.23 29.30 -8.27
C ALA A 175 -8.80 28.94 -6.88
N ILE A 176 -9.74 29.73 -6.37
CA ILE A 176 -10.46 29.43 -5.12
C ILE A 176 -11.23 28.11 -5.25
N GLY A 177 -11.93 27.89 -6.37
CA GLY A 177 -12.66 26.64 -6.63
C GLY A 177 -11.74 25.42 -6.61
N LEU A 178 -10.59 25.50 -7.28
CA LEU A 178 -9.58 24.44 -7.27
C LEU A 178 -9.03 24.17 -5.86
N ALA A 179 -8.74 25.22 -5.09
CA ALA A 179 -8.29 25.09 -3.70
C ALA A 179 -9.35 24.43 -2.80
N LEU A 180 -10.64 24.72 -3.00
CA LEU A 180 -11.72 24.09 -2.25
C LEU A 180 -11.87 22.59 -2.60
N ILE A 181 -11.67 22.22 -3.87
CA ILE A 181 -11.69 20.82 -4.31
C ILE A 181 -10.54 20.04 -3.67
N THR A 182 -9.32 20.59 -3.67
CA THR A 182 -8.17 19.90 -3.06
C THR A 182 -8.35 19.74 -1.55
N VAL A 183 -8.84 20.77 -0.85
CA VAL A 183 -9.17 20.69 0.59
C VAL A 183 -10.24 19.62 0.85
N ARG A 184 -11.30 19.58 0.05
CA ARG A 184 -12.35 18.55 0.16
C ARG A 184 -11.78 17.14 0.00
N ASP A 185 -10.92 16.93 -0.98
CA ASP A 185 -10.36 15.61 -1.27
C ASP A 185 -9.36 15.17 -0.19
N ILE A 186 -8.60 16.11 0.39
CA ILE A 186 -7.77 15.88 1.59
C ILE A 186 -8.65 15.47 2.79
N ILE A 187 -9.79 16.15 3.01
CA ILE A 187 -10.71 15.79 4.09
C ILE A 187 -11.28 14.39 3.90
N LYS A 188 -11.68 14.02 2.67
CA LYS A 188 -12.18 12.67 2.36
C LYS A 188 -11.13 11.59 2.65
N LEU A 189 -9.87 11.84 2.30
CA LEU A 189 -8.74 10.97 2.65
C LEU A 189 -8.63 10.82 4.18
N PHE A 190 -8.79 11.89 4.94
CA PHE A 190 -8.74 11.83 6.40
C PHE A 190 -9.89 11.02 7.02
N VAL A 191 -11.10 11.12 6.47
CA VAL A 191 -12.27 10.37 6.93
C VAL A 191 -12.16 8.88 6.58
N ALA A 192 -11.66 8.53 5.40
CA ALA A 192 -11.51 7.13 4.98
C ALA A 192 -10.46 6.34 5.78
N TYR A 193 -9.56 7.04 6.47
CA TYR A 193 -8.45 6.44 7.23
C TYR A 193 -8.65 6.43 8.75
N LYS A 194 -9.82 6.87 9.24
CA LYS A 194 -10.21 6.75 10.64
C LYS A 194 -10.98 5.45 10.87
#